data_AF-A0A506Y8B7-F1
#
_entry.id   AF-A0A506Y8B7-F1
#
_cell.length_a   1.000
_cell.length_b   1.000
_cell.length_c   1.000
_cell.angle_alpha   90.00
_cell.angle_beta   90.00
_cell.angle_gamma   90.00
#
_symmetry.space_group_name_H-M   'P 1'
#
loop_
_entity.id
_entity.type
_entity.pdbx_description
1 polymer ?
#
loop_
_entity_poly.entity_id
_entity_poly.type
_entity_poly.pdbx_seq_one_letter_code
_entity_poly.pdbx_strand_id
1 'polypeptide(L)'
;MFTRRTSPALIGIPTLLAAGLLLAGCSTPASTGGSGSGSSAPAGSSSATGTTGSAGASAGELRDLGKTALASVGAGTLVSIEQEDDGTWEALVVGADGAETELRLADGAVVGTPSAKPADAEDQAENARYLGAAKLDFTEAATKIVSAQAGSIRELNLDDHAGAVVWEADVIDDTGAKHSVRIDAASGAVVSASTGDSDDD
;
A
#
# COMPACT_ATOMS: atom_id res chain seq x y z
N MET A 1 39.77 -29.98 2.40
CA MET A 1 38.99 -31.16 2.85
C MET A 1 37.80 -30.63 3.64
N PHE A 2 36.69 -30.34 2.97
CA PHE A 2 35.42 -29.97 3.59
C PHE A 2 34.29 -30.60 2.78
N THR A 3 33.39 -31.24 3.53
CA THR A 3 32.50 -32.31 3.09
C THR A 3 31.20 -31.75 2.54
N ARG A 4 30.82 -32.19 1.32
CA ARG A 4 29.47 -32.02 0.76
C ARG A 4 28.45 -32.68 1.69
N ARG A 5 27.37 -31.96 2.02
CA ARG A 5 26.12 -32.56 2.52
C ARG A 5 24.98 -32.16 1.59
N THR A 6 24.65 -33.07 0.70
CA THR A 6 23.35 -33.18 0.03
C THR A 6 22.37 -33.89 0.96
N SER A 7 21.13 -33.44 1.03
CA SER A 7 19.98 -34.34 1.27
C SER A 7 18.68 -33.72 0.73
N PRO A 8 17.84 -34.51 0.02
CA PRO A 8 16.55 -34.11 -0.55
C PRO A 8 15.37 -34.52 0.35
N ALA A 9 14.17 -33.97 0.12
CA ALA A 9 12.90 -34.70 0.24
C ALA A 9 11.69 -33.89 -0.29
N LEU A 10 10.96 -34.52 -1.22
CA LEU A 10 9.57 -34.26 -1.60
C LEU A 10 8.59 -34.66 -0.47
N ILE A 11 7.30 -34.34 -0.67
CA ILE A 11 6.04 -34.82 -0.02
C ILE A 11 5.30 -33.61 0.58
N GLY A 12 4.05 -33.27 0.28
CA GLY A 12 2.97 -33.88 -0.49
C GLY A 12 1.70 -33.01 -0.29
N ILE A 13 0.88 -32.89 -1.32
CA ILE A 13 -0.35 -32.09 -1.37
C ILE A 13 -1.51 -32.87 -0.72
N PRO A 14 -2.45 -32.21 -0.02
CA PRO A 14 -3.84 -32.63 -0.09
C PRO A 14 -4.77 -31.50 -0.54
N THR A 15 -5.41 -31.74 -1.68
CA THR A 15 -6.58 -31.03 -2.21
C THR A 15 -7.79 -31.35 -1.33
N LEU A 16 -8.56 -30.33 -0.92
CA LEU A 16 -9.89 -30.53 -0.32
C LEU A 16 -10.92 -29.69 -1.06
N LEU A 17 -11.75 -30.42 -1.79
CA LEU A 17 -12.94 -29.99 -2.51
C LEU A 17 -14.12 -29.95 -1.53
N ALA A 18 -14.85 -28.84 -1.44
CA ALA A 18 -16.19 -28.84 -0.86
C ALA A 18 -17.08 -27.79 -1.56
N ALA A 19 -18.06 -28.31 -2.28
CA ALA A 19 -19.11 -27.57 -2.97
C ALA A 19 -20.23 -27.16 -1.99
N GLY A 20 -20.78 -25.96 -2.16
CA GLY A 20 -21.98 -25.48 -1.49
C GLY A 20 -22.96 -24.89 -2.49
N LEU A 21 -23.89 -25.73 -2.96
CA LEU A 21 -25.03 -25.37 -3.81
C LEU A 21 -26.16 -24.84 -2.91
N LEU A 22 -26.66 -23.63 -3.13
CA LEU A 22 -27.90 -23.15 -2.48
C LEU A 22 -28.97 -22.79 -3.50
N LEU A 23 -30.14 -23.35 -3.24
CA LEU A 23 -31.34 -23.41 -4.05
C LEU A 23 -32.06 -22.07 -4.16
N ALA A 24 -32.69 -21.90 -5.33
CA ALA A 24 -33.67 -20.88 -5.64
C ALA A 24 -34.87 -20.88 -4.68
N GLY A 25 -35.32 -19.68 -4.30
CA GLY A 25 -36.62 -19.45 -3.68
C GLY A 25 -37.33 -18.30 -4.39
N CYS A 26 -38.37 -18.62 -5.14
CA CYS A 26 -39.31 -17.65 -5.71
C CYS A 26 -40.45 -17.40 -4.71
N SER A 27 -40.83 -16.14 -4.52
CA SER A 27 -42.18 -15.83 -4.03
C SER A 27 -42.58 -14.43 -4.49
N THR A 28 -43.60 -14.37 -5.34
CA THR A 28 -44.35 -13.16 -5.65
C THR A 28 -45.66 -13.17 -4.86
N PRO A 29 -46.08 -12.01 -4.35
CA PRO A 29 -47.48 -11.65 -4.51
C PRO A 29 -47.65 -10.23 -5.03
N ALA A 30 -48.59 -10.10 -5.96
CA ALA A 30 -49.19 -8.84 -6.39
C ALA A 30 -50.35 -8.46 -5.46
N SER A 31 -50.52 -7.17 -5.13
CA SER A 31 -51.71 -6.37 -5.50
C SER A 31 -51.80 -5.02 -4.77
N THR A 32 -52.19 -4.02 -5.57
CA THR A 32 -53.08 -2.88 -5.27
C THR A 32 -52.65 -1.76 -4.30
N GLY A 33 -52.38 -0.60 -4.90
CA GLY A 33 -53.22 0.60 -4.72
C GLY A 33 -52.91 1.53 -3.55
N GLY A 34 -52.32 2.69 -3.84
CA GLY A 34 -52.27 3.81 -2.92
C GLY A 34 -51.59 5.04 -3.53
N SER A 35 -52.38 6.02 -3.97
CA SER A 35 -51.91 7.34 -4.37
C SER A 35 -51.30 8.08 -3.18
N GLY A 36 -50.11 8.64 -3.36
CA GLY A 36 -49.45 9.53 -2.42
C GLY A 36 -48.46 10.42 -3.15
N SER A 37 -48.78 11.71 -3.22
CA SER A 37 -47.99 12.76 -3.84
C SER A 37 -46.86 13.21 -2.92
N GLY A 38 -45.66 13.47 -3.46
CA GLY A 38 -44.78 14.53 -2.96
C GLY A 38 -43.45 14.14 -2.31
N SER A 39 -42.43 14.87 -2.77
CA SER A 39 -41.13 15.15 -2.16
C SER A 39 -39.97 14.19 -2.45
N SER A 40 -39.26 14.56 -3.49
CA SER A 40 -37.85 14.28 -3.78
C SER A 40 -36.97 14.49 -2.55
N ALA A 41 -36.24 13.46 -2.14
CA ALA A 41 -35.03 13.58 -1.32
C ALA A 41 -33.82 13.25 -2.23
N PRO A 42 -32.71 14.02 -2.18
CA PRO A 42 -31.52 13.61 -2.88
C PRO A 42 -30.89 12.43 -2.15
N ALA A 43 -30.46 11.45 -2.94
CA ALA A 43 -29.66 10.32 -2.49
C ALA A 43 -28.31 10.82 -1.98
N GLY A 44 -27.99 10.53 -0.72
CA GLY A 44 -26.68 10.74 -0.12
C GLY A 44 -26.14 9.41 0.39
N SER A 45 -25.82 8.51 -0.53
CA SER A 45 -24.89 7.39 -0.33
C SER A 45 -24.35 7.02 -1.70
N SER A 46 -23.37 7.80 -2.14
CA SER A 46 -22.45 7.32 -3.15
C SER A 46 -21.53 6.33 -2.45
N SER A 47 -21.88 5.05 -2.49
CA SER A 47 -20.86 4.01 -2.50
C SER A 47 -19.98 4.30 -3.71
N ALA A 48 -18.84 4.95 -3.51
CA ALA A 48 -17.82 5.08 -4.54
C ALA A 48 -17.11 3.73 -4.65
N THR A 49 -17.80 2.76 -5.22
CA THR A 49 -17.17 1.58 -5.82
C THR A 49 -17.03 1.92 -7.29
N GLY A 50 -15.92 2.57 -7.64
CA GLY A 50 -15.68 3.08 -8.97
C GLY A 50 -14.21 3.42 -9.15
N THR A 51 -13.49 2.46 -9.72
CA THR A 51 -12.16 2.56 -10.35
C THR A 51 -11.82 4.00 -10.79
N THR A 52 -10.97 4.66 -10.00
CA THR A 52 -10.22 5.85 -10.42
C THR A 52 -8.76 5.46 -10.46
N GLY A 53 -8.39 4.66 -11.46
CA GLY A 53 -6.99 4.51 -11.85
C GLY A 53 -6.51 5.85 -12.38
N SER A 54 -5.96 6.66 -11.47
CA SER A 54 -5.21 7.92 -11.70
C SER A 54 -5.02 8.69 -10.39
N ALA A 55 -5.88 8.51 -9.38
CA ALA A 55 -5.76 9.21 -8.11
C ALA A 55 -5.00 8.34 -7.10
N GLY A 56 -4.02 8.94 -6.42
CA GLY A 56 -3.35 8.31 -5.28
C GLY A 56 -4.31 8.11 -4.10
N ALA A 57 -3.78 7.61 -2.98
CA ALA A 57 -4.52 7.45 -1.73
C ALA A 57 -4.44 8.71 -0.84
N SER A 58 -5.49 9.02 -0.10
CA SER A 58 -5.36 9.93 1.05
C SER A 58 -4.43 9.31 2.10
N ALA A 59 -3.84 10.14 2.99
CA ALA A 59 -3.03 9.62 4.10
C ALA A 59 -3.79 8.61 4.99
N GLY A 60 -5.12 8.73 5.08
CA GLY A 60 -5.96 7.78 5.80
C GLY A 60 -6.07 6.42 5.10
N GLU A 61 -6.27 6.41 3.78
CA GLU A 61 -6.34 5.19 2.98
C GLU A 61 -4.97 4.50 2.89
N LEU A 62 -3.89 5.28 2.69
CA LEU A 62 -2.52 4.75 2.67
C LEU A 62 -2.15 4.09 4.00
N ARG A 63 -2.54 4.70 5.13
CA ARG A 63 -2.41 4.10 6.46
C ARG A 63 -3.10 2.74 6.54
N ASP A 64 -4.31 2.64 6.01
CA ASP A 64 -5.10 1.41 6.11
C ASP A 64 -4.52 0.30 5.20
N LEU A 65 -4.04 0.67 4.00
CA LEU A 65 -3.29 -0.24 3.11
C LEU A 65 -2.00 -0.75 3.77
N GLY A 66 -1.17 0.14 4.31
CA GLY A 66 0.08 -0.25 4.97
C GLY A 66 -0.14 -1.12 6.21
N LYS A 67 -1.21 -0.87 6.98
CA LYS A 67 -1.61 -1.75 8.09
C LYS A 67 -2.05 -3.13 7.63
N THR A 68 -2.78 -3.22 6.52
CA THR A 68 -3.15 -4.50 5.91
C THR A 68 -1.89 -5.27 5.47
N ALA A 69 -0.92 -4.59 4.84
CA ALA A 69 0.34 -5.21 4.44
C ALA A 69 1.12 -5.74 5.66
N LEU A 70 1.32 -4.91 6.69
CA LEU A 70 2.01 -5.29 7.92
C LEU A 70 1.31 -6.46 8.63
N ALA A 71 -0.02 -6.49 8.67
CA ALA A 71 -0.77 -7.59 9.27
C ALA A 71 -0.59 -8.92 8.51
N SER A 72 -0.41 -8.88 7.19
CA SER A 72 -0.14 -10.07 6.38
C SER A 72 1.26 -10.65 6.59
N VAL A 73 2.26 -9.81 6.83
CA VAL A 73 3.65 -10.23 7.08
C VAL A 73 3.87 -10.61 8.55
N GLY A 74 3.18 -9.92 9.47
CA GLY A 74 3.24 -10.14 10.90
C GLY A 74 4.24 -9.23 11.61
N ALA A 75 5.53 -9.33 11.26
CA ALA A 75 6.58 -8.49 11.84
C ALA A 75 7.47 -7.88 10.76
N GLY A 76 7.73 -6.58 10.88
CA GLY A 76 8.57 -5.84 9.96
C GLY A 76 8.22 -4.35 9.97
N THR A 77 8.89 -3.61 9.11
CA THR A 77 8.64 -2.19 8.87
C THR A 77 8.22 -2.00 7.43
N LEU A 78 7.12 -1.30 7.19
CA LEU A 78 6.75 -0.88 5.84
C LEU A 78 7.73 0.20 5.42
N VAL A 79 8.50 -0.01 4.35
CA VAL A 79 9.51 0.93 3.84
C VAL A 79 9.14 1.53 2.50
N SER A 80 8.23 0.90 1.75
CA SER A 80 7.65 1.44 0.53
C SER A 80 6.18 1.04 0.41
N ILE A 81 5.37 1.94 -0.13
CA ILE A 81 4.02 1.67 -0.62
C ILE A 81 3.72 2.57 -1.83
N GLU A 82 3.45 1.96 -2.97
CA GLU A 82 3.30 2.65 -4.25
C GLU A 82 2.10 2.12 -5.04
N GLN A 83 1.42 3.00 -5.77
CA GLN A 83 0.34 2.62 -6.67
C GLN A 83 0.89 2.34 -8.07
N GLU A 84 0.66 1.12 -8.53
CA GLU A 84 0.96 0.64 -9.86
C GLU A 84 0.04 1.28 -10.92
N ASP A 85 0.46 1.22 -12.18
CA ASP A 85 -0.30 1.75 -13.33
C ASP A 85 -1.69 1.09 -13.51
N ASP A 86 -1.85 -0.15 -13.03
CA ASP A 86 -3.12 -0.88 -13.06
C ASP A 86 -4.05 -0.54 -11.88
N GLY A 87 -3.60 0.36 -10.98
CA GLY A 87 -4.32 0.80 -9.79
C GLY A 87 -4.19 -0.15 -8.60
N THR A 88 -3.46 -1.26 -8.72
CA THR A 88 -3.02 -2.03 -7.56
C THR A 88 -1.94 -1.28 -6.79
N TRP A 89 -1.69 -1.73 -5.56
CA TRP A 89 -0.63 -1.17 -4.73
C TRP A 89 0.44 -2.22 -4.50
N GLU A 90 1.70 -1.86 -4.65
CA GLU A 90 2.83 -2.62 -4.17
C GLU A 90 3.27 -2.08 -2.81
N ALA A 91 3.64 -2.98 -1.90
CA ALA A 91 4.13 -2.64 -0.57
C ALA A 91 5.34 -3.49 -0.24
N LEU A 92 6.40 -2.85 0.28
CA LEU A 92 7.61 -3.53 0.74
C LEU A 92 7.69 -3.47 2.26
N VAL A 93 7.75 -4.64 2.88
CA VAL A 93 7.94 -4.80 4.32
C VAL A 93 9.32 -5.42 4.58
N VAL A 94 10.15 -4.71 5.33
CA VAL A 94 11.50 -5.14 5.69
C VAL A 94 11.52 -5.78 7.08
N GLY A 95 12.08 -6.98 7.16
CA GLY A 95 12.36 -7.69 8.41
C GLY A 95 13.58 -7.14 9.15
N ALA A 96 13.77 -7.53 10.41
CA ALA A 96 14.93 -7.09 11.20
C ALA A 96 16.29 -7.60 10.66
N ASP A 97 16.27 -8.57 9.76
CA ASP A 97 17.42 -9.10 9.01
C ASP A 97 17.71 -8.33 7.71
N GLY A 98 16.93 -7.28 7.40
CA GLY A 98 17.06 -6.50 6.17
C GLY A 98 16.41 -7.16 4.95
N ALA A 99 15.76 -8.31 5.11
CA ALA A 99 15.07 -8.99 4.02
C ALA A 99 13.72 -8.31 3.69
N GLU A 100 13.43 -8.17 2.41
CA GLU A 100 12.19 -7.56 1.90
C GLU A 100 11.13 -8.62 1.58
N THR A 101 9.90 -8.35 2.01
CA THR A 101 8.70 -9.02 1.54
C THR A 101 7.85 -8.04 0.74
N GLU A 102 7.61 -8.36 -0.52
CA GLU A 102 6.70 -7.64 -1.42
C GLU A 102 5.28 -8.17 -1.27
N LEU A 103 4.31 -7.26 -1.24
CA LEU A 103 2.89 -7.54 -1.23
C LEU A 103 2.20 -6.70 -2.31
N ARG A 104 1.23 -7.31 -3.01
CA ARG A 104 0.29 -6.58 -3.85
C ARG A 104 -1.04 -6.43 -3.13
N LEU A 105 -1.66 -5.26 -3.21
CA LEU A 105 -2.97 -4.98 -2.66
C LEU A 105 -3.92 -4.46 -3.74
N ALA A 106 -5.16 -4.94 -3.72
CA ALA A 106 -6.24 -4.44 -4.54
C ALA A 106 -7.50 -4.33 -3.68
N ASP A 107 -8.29 -3.28 -3.88
CA ASP A 107 -9.53 -3.03 -3.11
C ASP A 107 -9.32 -3.09 -1.58
N GLY A 108 -8.15 -2.66 -1.10
CA GLY A 108 -7.80 -2.65 0.33
C GLY A 108 -7.38 -3.99 0.93
N ALA A 109 -7.22 -5.05 0.12
CA ALA A 109 -6.84 -6.38 0.56
C ALA A 109 -5.57 -6.88 -0.14
N VAL A 110 -4.77 -7.69 0.54
CA VAL A 110 -3.63 -8.40 -0.10
C VAL A 110 -4.17 -9.36 -1.15
N VAL A 111 -3.60 -9.29 -2.35
CA VAL A 111 -3.88 -10.19 -3.46
C VAL A 111 -2.63 -10.99 -3.82
N GLY A 112 -2.83 -12.22 -4.26
CA GLY A 112 -1.72 -13.15 -4.50
C GLY A 112 -1.08 -13.65 -3.20
N THR A 113 0.18 -14.08 -3.30
CA THR A 113 0.96 -14.54 -2.15
C THR A 113 2.12 -13.58 -1.94
N PRO A 114 2.29 -13.01 -0.72
CA PRO A 114 3.49 -12.25 -0.39
C PRO A 114 4.75 -13.02 -0.74
N SER A 115 5.71 -12.35 -1.35
CA SER A 115 6.94 -12.97 -1.84
C SER A 115 8.16 -12.24 -1.33
N ALA A 116 9.22 -12.98 -1.02
CA ALA A 116 10.52 -12.36 -0.77
C ALA A 116 11.01 -11.67 -2.05
N LYS A 117 11.41 -10.41 -1.93
CA LYS A 117 12.13 -9.73 -3.01
C LYS A 117 13.60 -10.18 -2.96
N PRO A 118 14.20 -10.62 -4.07
CA PRO A 118 15.63 -10.90 -4.09
C PRO A 118 16.41 -9.65 -3.68
N ALA A 119 17.19 -9.76 -2.61
CA ALA A 119 18.04 -8.70 -2.09
C ALA A 119 19.45 -9.26 -1.89
N ASP A 120 20.46 -8.59 -2.41
CA ASP A 120 21.85 -8.93 -2.13
C ASP A 120 22.32 -8.36 -0.78
N ALA A 121 23.62 -8.42 -0.50
CA ALA A 121 24.14 -7.98 0.80
C ALA A 121 24.14 -6.45 0.92
N GLU A 122 24.26 -5.75 -0.20
CA GLU A 122 24.22 -4.31 -0.32
C GLU A 122 22.79 -3.81 -0.05
N ASP A 123 21.78 -4.42 -0.68
CA ASP A 123 20.36 -4.12 -0.45
C ASP A 123 19.97 -4.32 1.03
N GLN A 124 20.38 -5.44 1.64
CA GLN A 124 20.10 -5.73 3.05
C GLN A 124 20.78 -4.72 3.99
N ALA A 125 21.99 -4.27 3.66
CA ALA A 125 22.72 -3.29 4.44
C ALA A 125 22.08 -1.89 4.34
N GLU A 126 21.59 -1.53 3.16
CA GLU A 126 20.80 -0.31 2.95
C GLU A 126 19.51 -0.35 3.77
N ASN A 127 18.74 -1.42 3.68
CA ASN A 127 17.52 -1.60 4.47
C ASN A 127 17.80 -1.49 5.97
N ALA A 128 18.86 -2.13 6.47
CA ALA A 128 19.26 -2.01 7.87
C ALA A 128 19.60 -0.56 8.25
N ARG A 129 20.22 0.21 7.34
CA ARG A 129 20.50 1.64 7.52
C ARG A 129 19.21 2.45 7.61
N TYR A 130 18.26 2.21 6.71
CA TYR A 130 16.94 2.83 6.71
C TYR A 130 16.20 2.59 8.03
N LEU A 131 16.12 1.34 8.48
CA LEU A 131 15.47 0.97 9.74
C LEU A 131 16.14 1.61 10.97
N GLY A 132 17.45 1.81 10.93
CA GLY A 132 18.20 2.45 12.02
C GLY A 132 18.05 3.97 12.07
N ALA A 133 17.82 4.61 10.92
CA ALA A 133 17.71 6.06 10.81
C ALA A 133 16.27 6.58 10.99
N ALA A 134 15.29 5.86 10.46
CA ALA A 134 13.89 6.23 10.51
C ALA A 134 13.36 6.18 11.95
N LYS A 135 12.78 7.28 12.42
CA LYS A 135 12.06 7.35 13.70
C LYS A 135 10.56 7.56 13.50
N LEU A 136 10.19 8.06 12.32
CA LEU A 136 8.81 8.16 11.89
C LEU A 136 8.42 6.88 11.17
N ASP A 137 7.25 6.35 11.49
CA ASP A 137 6.62 5.34 10.65
C ASP A 137 5.95 5.97 9.42
N PHE A 138 5.53 5.12 8.48
CA PHE A 138 4.86 5.54 7.26
C PHE A 138 3.56 6.33 7.50
N THR A 139 2.87 6.10 8.62
CA THR A 139 1.62 6.81 8.94
C THR A 139 1.90 8.25 9.37
N GLU A 140 2.92 8.44 10.21
CA GLU A 140 3.40 9.75 10.62
C GLU A 140 3.99 10.52 9.44
N ALA A 141 4.75 9.84 8.59
CA ALA A 141 5.32 10.41 7.37
C ALA A 141 4.24 10.89 6.40
N ALA A 142 3.29 10.01 6.04
CA ALA A 142 2.16 10.36 5.17
C ALA A 142 1.39 11.59 5.69
N THR A 143 1.13 11.64 7.00
CA THR A 143 0.43 12.77 7.64
C THR A 143 1.21 14.08 7.51
N LYS A 144 2.53 14.05 7.73
CA LYS A 144 3.39 15.24 7.61
C LYS A 144 3.51 15.71 6.17
N ILE A 145 3.65 14.77 5.23
CA ILE A 145 3.72 15.04 3.80
C ILE A 145 2.45 15.75 3.32
N VAL A 146 1.26 15.21 3.59
CA VAL A 146 0.00 15.85 3.15
C VAL A 146 -0.27 17.19 3.84
N SER A 147 0.34 17.41 5.01
CA SER A 147 0.30 18.72 5.70
C SER A 147 1.21 19.75 5.05
N ALA A 148 2.32 19.31 4.45
CA ALA A 148 3.25 20.18 3.72
C ALA A 148 2.79 20.46 2.29
N GLN A 149 2.22 19.45 1.62
CA GLN A 149 1.69 19.51 0.27
C GLN A 149 0.33 18.80 0.23
N ALA A 150 -0.75 19.56 0.08
CA ALA A 150 -2.09 18.98 0.01
C ALA A 150 -2.25 18.16 -1.28
N GLY A 151 -2.81 16.95 -1.14
CA GLY A 151 -3.07 16.07 -2.27
C GLY A 151 -3.26 14.62 -1.85
N SER A 152 -3.28 13.74 -2.85
CA SER A 152 -3.30 12.29 -2.69
C SER A 152 -1.90 11.72 -2.94
N ILE A 153 -1.46 10.76 -2.13
CA ILE A 153 -0.14 10.14 -2.22
C ILE A 153 -0.22 8.99 -3.23
N ARG A 154 0.64 8.99 -4.24
CA ARG A 154 0.82 7.87 -5.19
C ARG A 154 1.90 6.90 -4.74
N GLU A 155 2.94 7.42 -4.10
CA GLU A 155 4.10 6.67 -3.62
C GLU A 155 4.55 7.25 -2.28
N LEU A 156 5.00 6.38 -1.37
CA LEU A 156 5.70 6.75 -0.15
C LEU A 156 6.78 5.70 0.15
N ASN A 157 8.04 6.10 0.16
CA ASN A 157 9.19 5.23 0.38
C ASN A 157 10.28 5.87 1.27
N LEU A 158 11.07 5.03 1.94
CA LEU A 158 12.35 5.46 2.52
C LEU A 158 13.40 5.53 1.42
N ASP A 159 14.19 6.60 1.42
CA ASP A 159 15.23 6.84 0.42
C ASP A 159 16.42 7.62 1.02
N ASP A 160 17.52 7.70 0.28
CA ASP A 160 18.64 8.60 0.53
C ASP A 160 18.42 9.96 -0.14
N HIS A 161 18.62 11.03 0.63
CA HIS A 161 18.68 12.38 0.08
C HIS A 161 19.74 13.21 0.77
N ALA A 162 20.71 13.70 -0.01
CA ALA A 162 21.78 14.59 0.45
C ALA A 162 22.52 14.08 1.72
N GLY A 163 22.73 12.77 1.83
CA GLY A 163 23.42 12.13 2.96
C GLY A 163 22.55 11.89 4.21
N ALA A 164 21.24 12.03 4.10
CA ALA A 164 20.27 11.68 5.14
C ALA A 164 19.24 10.67 4.62
N VAL A 165 18.66 9.88 5.53
CA VAL A 165 17.50 9.05 5.21
C VAL A 165 16.24 9.91 5.29
N VAL A 166 15.44 9.86 4.23
CA VAL A 166 14.17 10.59 4.11
C VAL A 166 13.02 9.64 3.89
N TRP A 167 11.82 10.12 4.20
CA TRP A 167 10.61 9.65 3.53
C TRP A 167 10.39 10.54 2.31
N GLU A 168 10.33 9.94 1.13
CA GLU A 168 9.92 10.58 -0.11
C GLU A 168 8.48 10.18 -0.46
N ALA A 169 7.72 11.11 -1.05
CA ALA A 169 6.42 10.80 -1.61
C ALA A 169 6.11 11.62 -2.84
N ASP A 170 5.42 10.97 -3.78
CA ASP A 170 4.74 11.62 -4.88
C ASP A 170 3.31 11.99 -4.48
N VAL A 171 3.03 13.28 -4.43
CA VAL A 171 1.72 13.84 -4.08
C VAL A 171 1.05 14.43 -5.31
N ILE A 172 -0.14 13.94 -5.65
CA ILE A 172 -1.00 14.45 -6.72
C ILE A 172 -1.95 15.49 -6.14
N ASP A 173 -1.84 16.74 -6.57
CA ASP A 173 -2.71 17.84 -6.15
C ASP A 173 -4.08 17.82 -6.83
N ASP A 174 -4.94 18.79 -6.50
CA ASP A 174 -6.30 18.91 -7.05
C ASP A 174 -6.35 19.27 -8.55
N THR A 175 -5.23 19.73 -9.11
CA THR A 175 -5.06 19.98 -10.54
C THR A 175 -4.58 18.75 -11.30
N GLY A 176 -4.16 17.70 -10.58
CA GLY A 176 -3.54 16.50 -11.13
C GLY A 176 -2.03 16.62 -11.31
N ALA A 177 -1.39 17.67 -10.81
CA ALA A 177 0.06 17.83 -10.88
C ALA A 177 0.75 17.00 -9.79
N LYS A 178 1.87 16.38 -10.16
CA LYS A 178 2.73 15.61 -9.25
C LYS A 178 3.73 16.53 -8.54
N HIS A 179 3.85 16.35 -7.23
CA HIS A 179 4.85 17.00 -6.38
C HIS A 179 5.64 15.94 -5.62
N SER A 180 6.96 15.91 -5.79
CA SER A 180 7.85 15.11 -4.93
C SER A 180 8.11 15.88 -3.65
N VAL A 181 7.85 15.25 -2.51
CA VAL A 181 8.04 15.81 -1.17
C VAL A 181 8.93 14.89 -0.37
N ARG A 182 10.04 15.43 0.14
CA ARG A 182 10.97 14.69 1.01
C ARG A 182 10.95 15.29 2.41
N ILE A 183 10.81 14.43 3.41
CA ILE A 183 10.96 14.79 4.82
C ILE A 183 12.08 13.96 5.46
N ASP A 184 12.84 14.55 6.37
CA ASP A 184 13.81 13.80 7.19
C ASP A 184 13.11 12.66 7.95
N ALA A 185 13.58 11.42 7.80
CA ALA A 185 12.89 10.24 8.35
C ALA A 185 12.93 10.17 9.88
N ALA A 186 13.77 10.97 10.54
CA ALA A 186 13.92 11.00 11.99
C ALA A 186 13.10 12.13 12.64
N SER A 187 13.07 13.33 12.04
CA SER A 187 12.42 14.52 12.61
C SER A 187 11.13 14.89 11.89
N GLY A 188 10.98 14.47 10.64
CA GLY A 188 9.88 14.85 9.75
C GLY A 188 9.92 16.31 9.34
N ALA A 189 11.11 16.90 9.27
CA ALA A 189 11.29 18.23 8.71
C ALA A 189 11.27 18.12 7.19
N VAL A 190 10.56 19.00 6.49
CA VAL A 190 10.61 19.05 5.01
C VAL A 190 12.01 19.47 4.59
N VAL A 191 12.66 18.65 3.77
CA VAL A 191 14.02 18.89 3.26
C VAL A 191 14.04 19.18 1.76
N SER A 192 13.03 18.71 1.02
CA SER A 192 12.82 19.07 -0.39
C SER A 192 11.32 19.02 -0.74
N ALA A 193 10.89 19.91 -1.62
CA ALA A 193 9.57 19.89 -2.24
C ALA A 193 9.68 20.50 -3.65
N SER A 194 9.37 19.72 -4.68
CA SER A 194 9.46 20.12 -6.09
C SER A 194 8.24 19.65 -6.88
N THR A 195 7.90 20.37 -7.94
CA THR A 195 6.88 19.95 -8.91
C THR A 195 7.55 19.18 -10.05
N GLY A 196 7.01 18.01 -10.40
CA GLY A 196 7.52 17.17 -11.49
C GLY A 196 8.33 15.96 -11.04
N ASP A 197 8.61 15.08 -12.00
CA ASP A 197 9.49 13.92 -11.84
C ASP A 197 10.92 14.44 -11.69
N SER A 198 11.41 14.49 -10.45
CA SER A 198 12.81 14.83 -10.21
C SER A 198 13.60 13.54 -10.27
N ASP A 199 13.70 12.96 -11.48
CA ASP A 199 14.85 12.16 -11.88
C ASP A 199 16.08 13.07 -11.72
N ASP A 200 16.78 12.98 -10.58
CA ASP A 200 18.09 13.61 -10.42
C ASP A 200 19.13 12.48 -10.34
N ASP A 201 19.89 12.35 -11.44
CA ASP A 201 21.08 11.52 -11.65
C ASP A 201 22.17 11.67 -10.55
#